data_AF-A0A9P0CKE8-F1
#
_entry.id   AF-A0A9P0CKE8-F1
#
_cell.length_a   1.000
_cell.length_b   1.000
_cell.length_c   1.000
_cell.angle_alpha   90.00
_cell.angle_beta   90.00
_cell.angle_gamma   90.00
#
_symmetry.space_group_name_H-M   'P 1'
#
loop_
_entity.id
_entity.type
_entity.pdbx_description
1 polymer ?
#
loop_
_entity_poly.entity_id
_entity_poly.type
_entity_poly.pdbx_seq_one_letter_code
_entity_poly.pdbx_strand_id
1 'polypeptide(L)'
;MPPNKKVMDITKYLISAKDKIVQFDKRLMSFITGTVSAMSIIDNPSFIQLFEGFRINVKSRKTAMNHLNNALINMLLNFKQQLKDVEYVSTTADVWSSKTRSFLGVTSHWIDPNFERKLAA
;
A
#
# COMPACT_ATOMS: atom_id res chain seq x y z
N MET A 1 52.22 5.48 14.67
CA MET A 1 50.92 5.72 14.00
C MET A 1 49.81 5.12 14.87
N PRO A 2 48.79 5.88 15.31
CA PRO A 2 47.67 5.29 16.03
C PRO A 2 46.71 4.60 15.04
N PRO A 3 45.94 3.58 15.47
CA PRO A 3 45.03 2.87 14.59
C PRO A 3 43.82 3.76 14.25
N ASN A 4 43.46 3.75 12.97
CA ASN A 4 42.32 4.46 12.41
C ASN A 4 41.01 3.93 13.04
N LYS A 5 40.44 4.68 13.99
CA LYS A 5 39.11 4.36 14.53
C LYS A 5 38.09 4.57 13.42
N LYS A 6 37.53 3.48 12.88
CA LYS A 6 36.28 3.55 12.10
C LYS A 6 35.24 4.23 12.97
N VAL A 7 34.99 5.51 12.70
CA VAL A 7 33.90 6.27 13.30
C VAL A 7 32.61 5.59 12.83
N MET A 8 31.94 4.93 13.76
CA MET A 8 30.64 4.32 13.53
C MET A 8 29.63 5.45 13.30
N ASP A 9 29.01 5.49 12.14
CA ASP A 9 28.02 6.51 11.79
C ASP A 9 26.74 6.32 12.63
N ILE A 10 26.74 6.97 13.79
CA ILE A 10 25.69 6.90 14.82
C ILE A 10 24.35 7.46 14.30
N THR A 11 24.39 8.26 13.23
CA THR A 11 23.23 8.89 12.60
C THR A 11 22.23 7.86 12.06
N LYS A 12 22.70 6.64 11.70
CA LYS A 12 21.83 5.52 11.29
C LYS A 12 20.89 5.03 12.40
N TYR A 13 21.23 5.28 13.66
CA TYR A 13 20.47 4.82 14.84
C TYR A 13 19.57 5.92 15.44
N LEU A 14 19.69 7.15 14.95
CA LEU A 14 18.89 8.30 15.40
C LEU A 14 17.65 8.50 14.50
N ILE A 15 16.82 7.47 14.38
CA ILE A 15 15.51 7.61 13.74
C ILE A 15 14.60 8.37 14.71
N SER A 16 14.10 9.55 14.29
CA SER A 16 13.21 10.36 15.12
C SER A 16 11.97 9.56 15.53
N ALA A 17 11.40 9.85 16.70
CA ALA A 17 10.15 9.23 17.13
C ALA A 17 9.04 9.39 16.07
N LYS A 18 9.04 10.52 15.35
CA LYS A 18 8.14 10.79 14.23
C LYS A 18 8.35 9.81 13.08
N ASP A 19 9.59 9.53 12.73
CA ASP A 19 9.93 8.60 11.64
C ASP A 19 9.56 7.16 12.02
N LYS A 20 9.68 6.78 13.29
CA LYS A 20 9.23 5.47 13.78
C LYS A 20 7.72 5.26 13.60
N ILE A 21 6.91 6.29 13.87
CA ILE A 21 5.46 6.25 13.66
C ILE A 21 5.12 6.15 12.17
N VAL A 22 5.80 6.92 11.32
CA VAL A 22 5.61 6.84 9.86
C VAL A 22 5.93 5.44 9.34
N GLN A 23 7.02 4.84 9.84
CA GLN A 23 7.41 3.48 9.45
C GLN A 23 6.44 2.42 9.98
N PHE A 24 5.90 2.62 11.18
CA PHE A 24 4.84 1.76 11.72
C PHE A 24 3.60 1.80 10.81
N ASP A 25 3.11 2.99 10.48
CA ASP A 25 1.94 3.16 9.60
C ASP A 25 2.17 2.49 8.25
N LYS A 26 3.36 2.65 7.66
CA LYS A 26 3.71 2.02 6.39
C LYS A 26 3.66 0.49 6.47
N ARG A 27 4.19 -0.09 7.56
CA ARG A 27 4.16 -1.53 7.79
C ARG A 27 2.74 -2.04 8.05
N LEU A 28 1.95 -1.29 8.80
CA LEU A 28 0.55 -1.60 9.05
C LEU A 28 -0.25 -1.63 7.75
N MET A 29 -0.10 -0.60 6.90
CA MET A 29 -0.75 -0.58 5.59
C MET A 29 -0.28 -1.74 4.71
N SER A 30 1.02 -2.03 4.70
CA SER A 30 1.58 -3.18 3.96
C SER A 30 1.04 -4.53 4.46
N PHE A 31 0.79 -4.66 5.76
CA PHE A 31 0.17 -5.86 6.33
C PHE A 31 -1.27 -5.99 5.84
N ILE A 32 -2.05 -4.91 5.90
CA ILE A 32 -3.46 -4.92 5.49
C ILE A 32 -3.58 -5.25 4.00
N THR A 33 -2.81 -4.59 3.14
CA THR A 33 -2.86 -4.82 1.69
C THR A 33 -2.26 -6.17 1.32
N GLY A 34 -1.16 -6.57 1.94
CA GLY A 34 -0.47 -7.83 1.66
C GLY A 34 -1.28 -9.07 2.09
N THR A 35 -2.10 -8.95 3.12
CA THR A 35 -2.99 -10.04 3.58
C THR A 35 -4.43 -9.91 3.08
N VAL A 36 -4.74 -8.85 2.33
CA VAL A 36 -6.12 -8.52 1.88
C VAL A 36 -7.09 -8.47 3.06
N SER A 37 -6.61 -7.98 4.21
CA SER A 37 -7.42 -7.89 5.44
C SER A 37 -8.48 -6.80 5.33
N ALA A 38 -9.62 -7.04 5.96
CA ALA A 38 -10.64 -5.99 6.10
C ALA A 38 -10.10 -4.83 6.93
N MET A 39 -10.34 -3.59 6.49
CA MET A 39 -9.93 -2.37 7.23
C MET A 39 -10.52 -2.29 8.64
N SER A 40 -11.59 -3.01 8.93
CA SER A 40 -12.17 -3.11 10.27
C SER A 40 -11.24 -3.72 11.30
N ILE A 41 -10.23 -4.49 10.89
CA ILE A 41 -9.27 -5.15 11.79
C ILE A 41 -8.52 -4.16 12.68
N ILE A 42 -8.23 -2.95 12.19
CA ILE A 42 -7.42 -1.98 12.95
C ILE A 42 -8.16 -1.33 14.11
N ASP A 43 -9.49 -1.39 14.09
CA ASP A 43 -10.35 -0.95 15.19
C ASP A 43 -10.75 -2.13 16.10
N ASN A 44 -10.29 -3.36 15.80
CA ASN A 44 -10.55 -4.51 16.65
C ASN A 44 -9.77 -4.36 17.97
N PRO A 45 -10.42 -4.50 19.15
CA PRO A 45 -9.73 -4.35 20.44
C PRO A 45 -8.53 -5.28 20.62
N SER A 46 -8.63 -6.54 20.16
CA SER A 46 -7.53 -7.52 20.26
C SER A 46 -6.36 -7.13 19.37
N PHE A 47 -6.64 -6.49 18.22
CA PHE A 47 -5.60 -5.98 17.34
C PHE A 47 -4.87 -4.79 17.97
N ILE A 48 -5.62 -3.87 18.58
CA ILE A 48 -5.05 -2.72 19.31
C ILE A 48 -4.19 -3.22 20.49
N GLN A 49 -4.65 -4.27 21.18
CA GLN A 49 -3.94 -4.89 22.30
C GLN A 49 -2.54 -5.41 21.92
N LEU A 50 -2.31 -5.81 20.67
CA LEU A 50 -0.97 -6.21 20.20
C LEU A 50 0.07 -5.09 20.34
N PHE A 51 -0.39 -3.84 20.37
CA PHE A 51 0.44 -2.65 20.46
C PHE A 51 0.35 -1.96 21.82
N GLU A 52 -0.35 -2.54 22.79
CA GLU A 52 -0.34 -2.05 24.17
C GLU A 52 1.07 -2.11 24.76
N GLY A 53 1.46 -1.07 25.50
CA GLY A 53 2.82 -0.93 26.04
C GLY A 53 3.86 -0.45 25.02
N PHE A 54 3.57 -0.48 23.71
CA PHE A 54 4.38 0.19 22.72
C PHE A 54 4.04 1.69 22.71
N ARG A 55 5.04 2.56 22.57
CA ARG A 55 4.84 4.03 22.44
C ARG A 55 4.35 4.41 21.03
N ILE A 56 3.36 3.68 20.52
CA ILE A 56 2.80 3.79 19.18
C ILE A 56 1.28 3.74 19.31
N ASN A 57 0.58 4.63 18.62
CA ASN A 57 -0.87 4.61 18.56
C ASN A 57 -1.32 4.16 17.17
N VAL A 58 -2.20 3.15 17.11
CA VAL A 58 -2.76 2.66 15.85
C VAL A 58 -3.69 3.72 15.28
N LYS A 59 -3.50 4.07 14.00
CA LYS A 59 -4.38 5.03 13.33
C LYS A 59 -5.80 4.48 13.20
N SER A 60 -6.77 5.38 13.34
CA SER A 60 -8.18 5.03 13.14
C SER A 60 -8.43 4.45 11.73
N ARG A 61 -9.44 3.58 11.62
CA ARG A 61 -9.97 3.10 10.33
C ARG A 61 -10.14 4.20 9.30
N LYS A 62 -10.71 5.34 9.69
CA LYS A 62 -10.95 6.47 8.78
C LYS A 62 -9.65 7.00 8.18
N THR A 63 -8.63 7.20 9.00
CA THR A 63 -7.33 7.71 8.55
C THR A 63 -6.63 6.70 7.64
N ALA A 64 -6.64 5.42 8.01
CA ALA A 64 -6.04 4.37 7.20
C ALA A 64 -6.77 4.19 5.85
N MET A 65 -8.11 4.33 5.84
CA MET A 65 -8.90 4.29 4.61
C MET A 65 -8.60 5.49 3.70
N ASN A 66 -8.45 6.69 4.27
CA ASN A 66 -8.05 7.87 3.50
C ASN A 66 -6.66 7.69 2.88
N HIS A 67 -5.71 7.10 3.60
CA HIS A 67 -4.40 6.76 3.04
C HIS A 67 -4.51 5.78 1.88
N LEU A 68 -5.33 4.74 2.00
CA LEU A 68 -5.57 3.76 0.94
C LEU A 68 -6.21 4.41 -0.29
N ASN A 69 -7.22 5.26 -0.09
CA ASN A 69 -7.89 5.99 -1.16
C ASN A 69 -6.90 6.91 -1.91
N ASN A 70 -6.04 7.64 -1.18
CA ASN A 70 -5.02 8.48 -1.81
C ASN A 70 -4.01 7.64 -2.61
N ALA A 71 -3.60 6.48 -2.09
CA ALA A 71 -2.73 5.56 -2.82
C ALA A 71 -3.41 5.02 -4.09
N LEU A 72 -4.69 4.69 -4.02
CA LEU A 72 -5.51 4.26 -5.16
C LEU A 72 -5.63 5.36 -6.22
N ILE A 73 -5.90 6.61 -5.82
CA ILE A 73 -5.94 7.75 -6.74
C ILE A 73 -4.60 7.92 -7.46
N ASN A 74 -3.49 7.87 -6.73
CA ASN A 74 -2.16 7.97 -7.33
C ASN A 74 -1.86 6.82 -8.29
N MET A 75 -2.27 5.59 -7.93
CA MET A 75 -2.16 4.43 -8.81
C MET A 75 -2.96 4.61 -10.09
N LEU A 76 -4.21 5.11 -10.01
CA LEU A 76 -5.04 5.39 -11.18
C LEU A 76 -4.47 6.48 -12.07
N LEU A 77 -3.89 7.54 -11.49
CA LEU A 77 -3.21 8.60 -12.26
C LEU A 77 -1.98 8.05 -13.00
N ASN A 78 -1.17 7.24 -12.33
CA ASN A 78 -0.02 6.59 -12.94
C ASN A 78 -0.45 5.61 -14.05
N PHE A 79 -1.49 4.81 -13.80
CA PHE A 79 -2.05 3.90 -14.80
C PHE A 79 -2.55 4.63 -16.03
N LYS A 80 -3.31 5.74 -15.85
CA LYS A 80 -3.72 6.59 -16.97
C LYS A 80 -2.55 7.15 -17.75
N GLN A 81 -1.47 7.55 -17.06
CA GLN A 81 -0.26 8.04 -17.72
C GLN A 81 0.44 6.94 -18.52
N GLN A 82 0.53 5.72 -17.98
CA GLN A 82 1.11 4.57 -18.69
C GLN A 82 0.32 4.21 -19.94
N LEU A 83 -1.01 4.31 -19.90
CA LEU A 83 -1.85 4.00 -21.05
C LEU A 83 -1.81 5.08 -22.16
N LYS A 84 -1.28 6.28 -21.90
CA LYS A 84 -1.22 7.34 -22.94
C LYS A 84 -0.36 6.93 -24.14
N ASP A 85 0.69 6.16 -23.87
CA ASP A 85 1.69 5.77 -24.87
C ASP A 85 1.46 4.34 -25.39
N VAL A 86 0.29 3.76 -25.09
CA VAL A 86 -0.08 2.38 -25.44
C VAL A 86 -1.09 2.40 -26.58
N GLU A 87 -0.74 1.77 -27.70
CA GLU A 87 -1.58 1.73 -28.90
C GLU A 87 -2.76 0.76 -28.78
N TYR A 88 -2.54 -0.39 -28.11
CA TYR A 88 -3.54 -1.45 -27.97
C TYR A 88 -3.69 -1.90 -26.53
N VAL A 89 -4.94 -1.99 -26.08
CA VAL A 89 -5.31 -2.56 -24.77
C VAL A 89 -6.31 -3.69 -25.01
N SER A 90 -6.08 -4.82 -24.37
CA SER A 90 -7.05 -5.91 -24.25
C SER A 90 -7.74 -5.82 -22.89
N THR A 91 -9.05 -6.03 -22.84
CA THR A 91 -9.80 -6.02 -21.58
C THR A 91 -10.53 -7.33 -21.39
N THR A 92 -10.50 -7.88 -20.18
CA THR A 92 -11.33 -8.99 -19.75
C THR A 92 -12.36 -8.46 -18.77
N ALA A 93 -13.64 -8.72 -19.07
CA ALA A 93 -14.75 -8.30 -18.23
C ALA A 93 -15.44 -9.52 -17.62
N ASP A 94 -15.40 -9.62 -16.30
CA ASP A 94 -16.10 -10.63 -15.53
C ASP A 94 -17.39 -10.02 -14.99
N VAL A 95 -18.53 -10.62 -15.31
CA VAL A 95 -19.85 -10.16 -14.85
C VAL A 95 -20.47 -11.25 -14.00
N TRP A 96 -20.88 -10.90 -12.78
CA TRP A 96 -21.57 -11.82 -11.88
C TRP A 96 -22.61 -11.08 -11.04
N SER A 97 -23.55 -11.84 -10.47
CA SER A 97 -24.59 -11.30 -9.60
C SER A 97 -24.65 -12.08 -8.30
N SER A 98 -24.99 -11.37 -7.22
CA SER A 98 -25.43 -11.93 -5.94
C SER A 98 -26.92 -11.63 -5.75
N LYS A 99 -27.52 -12.09 -4.64
CA LYS A 99 -28.97 -11.99 -4.39
C LYS A 99 -29.55 -10.59 -4.55
N THR A 100 -28.77 -9.53 -4.31
CA THR A 100 -29.24 -8.13 -4.30
C THR A 100 -28.38 -7.18 -5.13
N ARG A 101 -27.32 -7.66 -5.79
CA ARG A 101 -26.32 -6.80 -6.45
C ARG A 101 -25.72 -7.49 -7.66
N SER A 102 -25.50 -6.73 -8.73
CA SER A 102 -24.70 -7.14 -9.87
C SER A 102 -23.32 -6.50 -9.79
N PHE A 103 -22.31 -7.18 -10.32
CA PHE A 103 -20.92 -6.80 -10.30
C PHE A 103 -20.33 -6.92 -11.70
N LEU A 104 -19.43 -5.99 -12.01
CA LEU A 104 -18.62 -5.98 -13.22
C LEU A 104 -17.18 -5.74 -12.78
N GLY A 105 -16.34 -6.77 -12.91
CA GLY A 105 -14.89 -6.66 -12.81
C GLY A 105 -14.30 -6.47 -14.19
N VAL A 106 -13.39 -5.52 -14.36
CA VAL A 106 -12.68 -5.30 -15.63
C VAL A 106 -11.19 -5.32 -15.35
N THR A 107 -10.46 -6.19 -16.02
CA THR A 107 -9.00 -6.18 -16.02
C THR A 107 -8.51 -5.77 -17.40
N SER A 108 -7.58 -4.82 -17.45
CA SER A 108 -6.91 -4.38 -18.67
C SER A 108 -5.53 -5.01 -18.76
N HIS A 109 -5.15 -5.43 -19.96
CA HIS A 109 -3.85 -5.99 -20.32
C HIS A 109 -3.27 -5.22 -21.50
N TRP A 110 -1.99 -4.90 -21.43
CA TRP A 110 -1.28 -4.23 -22.52
C TRP A 110 0.19 -4.63 -22.57
N ILE A 111 0.85 -4.30 -23.67
CA ILE A 111 2.30 -4.41 -23.83
C ILE A 111 2.86 -2.99 -23.71
N ASP A 112 3.83 -2.79 -22.82
CA ASP A 112 4.48 -1.50 -22.66
C ASP A 112 5.55 -1.24 -23.75
N PRO A 113 6.14 -0.02 -23.81
CA PRO A 113 7.17 0.29 -24.80
C PRO A 113 8.45 -0.57 -24.72
N ASN A 114 8.66 -1.30 -23.62
CA ASN A 114 9.78 -2.23 -23.45
C ASN A 114 9.42 -3.67 -23.84
N PHE A 115 8.28 -3.86 -24.50
CA PHE A 115 7.73 -5.17 -24.88
C PHE A 115 7.40 -6.07 -23.69
N GLU A 116 7.13 -5.48 -22.52
CA GLU A 116 6.70 -6.23 -21.34
C GLU A 116 5.17 -6.23 -21.18
N ARG A 117 4.61 -7.40 -20.89
CA ARG A 117 3.18 -7.53 -20.58
C ARG A 117 2.88 -6.91 -19.22
N LYS A 118 1.89 -6.01 -19.18
CA LYS A 118 1.34 -5.39 -17.96
C LYS A 118 -0.14 -5.70 -17.82
N LEU A 119 -0.66 -5.55 -16.59
CA LEU A 119 -2.07 -5.68 -16.29
C LEU A 119 -2.49 -4.74 -15.16
N ALA A 120 -3.75 -4.30 -15.18
CA ALA A 120 -4.37 -3.50 -14.12
C ALA A 120 -5.85 -3.85 -14.02
N ALA A 121 -6.37 -3.94 -12.79
CA ALA A 121 -7.76 -4.23 -12.45
C ALA A 121 -8.29 -3.18 -11.46
#